data_AF-A0A7X9H2R4-F1
#
_entry.id   AF-A0A7X9H2R4-F1
#
_cell.length_a   1.000
_cell.length_b   1.000
_cell.length_c   1.000
_cell.angle_alpha   90.00
_cell.angle_beta   90.00
_cell.angle_gamma   90.00
#
_symmetry.space_group_name_H-M   'P 1'
#
loop_
_entity.id
_entity.type
_entity.pdbx_description
1 polymer ?
#
loop_
_entity_poly.entity_id
_entity_poly.type
_entity_poly.pdbx_seq_one_letter_code
_entity_poly.pdbx_strand_id
1 'polypeptide(L)' 'MNSQDILIIGIILFLLGLGLSLLGKFSFKVRAIANKKAWGGSTLPMMIIGIITTLISLIFIYIGYPK' A
#
# COMPACT_ATOMS: atom_id res chain seq x y z
N MET A 1 23.34 -0.05 7.75
CA MET A 1 22.02 -0.68 7.92
C MET A 1 22.18 -2.13 7.52
N ASN A 2 21.91 -3.06 8.44
CA ASN A 2 22.11 -4.48 8.19
C ASN A 2 20.95 -5.04 7.34
N SER A 3 21.13 -6.21 6.72
CA SER A 3 20.08 -6.84 5.90
C SER A 3 18.78 -7.05 6.68
N GLN A 4 18.87 -7.35 7.98
CA GLN A 4 17.72 -7.49 8.88
C GLN A 4 16.94 -6.18 9.04
N ASP A 5 17.64 -5.04 9.14
CA ASP A 5 17.00 -3.73 9.26
C ASP A 5 16.24 -3.37 7.97
N ILE A 6 16.84 -3.67 6.80
CA ILE A 6 16.24 -3.44 5.48
C ILE A 6 14.96 -4.28 5.33
N LEU A 7 15.01 -5.55 5.78
CA LEU A 7 13.87 -6.45 5.75
C LEU A 7 12.72 -5.93 6.63
N ILE A 8 13.01 -5.50 7.87
CA ILE A 8 12.00 -4.96 8.79
C ILE A 8 11.34 -3.72 8.18
N ILE A 9 12.12 -2.79 7.64
CA ILE A 9 11.61 -1.59 6.95
C ILE A 9 10.73 -1.99 5.76
N GLY A 10 11.17 -2.97 4.97
CA GLY A 10 10.40 -3.52 3.86
C GLY A 10 9.05 -4.08 4.30
N ILE A 11 9.01 -4.88 5.37
CA ILE A 11 7.77 -5.45 5.91
C ILE A 11 6.82 -4.35 6.40
N ILE A 12 7.32 -3.34 7.12
CA ILE A 12 6.51 -2.22 7.59
C ILE A 12 5.90 -1.46 6.41
N LEU A 13 6.71 -1.13 5.39
CA LEU A 13 6.23 -0.45 4.18
C LEU A 13 5.20 -1.29 3.43
N PHE A 14 5.38 -2.62 3.40
CA PHE A 14 4.45 -3.54 2.75
C PHE A 14 3.08 -3.53 3.44
N LEU A 15 3.06 -3.62 4.77
CA LEU A 15 1.83 -3.55 5.55
C LEU A 15 1.13 -2.19 5.40
N LEU A 16 1.89 -1.08 5.39
CA LEU A 16 1.34 0.25 5.14
C LEU A 16 0.76 0.39 3.73
N GLY A 17 1.46 -0.12 2.72
CA GLY A 17 0.99 -0.13 1.33
C GLY A 17 -0.32 -0.90 1.17
N LEU A 18 -0.38 -2.12 1.72
CA LEU A 18 -1.62 -2.91 1.75
C LEU A 18 -2.73 -2.21 2.52
N GLY A 19 -2.42 -1.62 3.68
CA GLY A 19 -3.38 -0.86 4.48
C GLY A 19 -4.00 0.31 3.70
N LEU A 20 -3.18 1.07 2.99
CA LEU A 20 -3.62 2.16 2.12
C LEU A 20 -4.50 1.67 0.96
N SER A 21 -4.12 0.56 0.30
CA SER A 21 -4.93 -0.03 -0.76
C SER A 21 -6.27 -0.56 -0.24
N LEU A 22 -6.31 -1.15 0.95
CA LEU A 22 -7.54 -1.58 1.62
C LEU A 22 -8.45 -0.40 1.97
N LEU A 23 -7.89 0.68 2.50
CA LEU A 23 -8.64 1.93 2.76
C LEU A 23 -9.16 2.54 1.46
N GLY A 24 -8.38 2.50 0.38
CA GLY A 24 -8.84 2.89 -0.96
C GLY A 24 -10.04 2.04 -1.41
N LYS A 25 -9.98 0.72 -1.26
CA LYS A 25 -11.09 -0.19 -1.58
C LYS A 25 -12.32 0.06 -0.70
N PHE A 26 -12.13 0.37 0.57
CA PHE A 26 -13.22 0.75 1.47
C PHE A 26 -13.87 2.07 1.03
N SER A 27 -13.06 3.10 0.74
CA SER A 27 -13.52 4.38 0.20
C SER A 27 -14.29 4.21 -1.11
N PHE A 28 -13.82 3.34 -2.01
CA PHE A 28 -14.53 2.97 -3.23
C PHE A 28 -15.96 2.46 -2.93
N LYS A 29 -16.08 1.50 -2.00
CA LYS A 29 -17.38 0.92 -1.61
C LYS A 29 -18.31 1.98 -1.00
N VAL A 30 -17.79 2.78 -0.05
CA VAL A 30 -18.58 3.83 0.61
C VAL A 30 -19.10 4.85 -0.42
N ARG A 31 -18.25 5.25 -1.37
CA ARG A 31 -18.64 6.19 -2.42
C ARG A 31 -19.66 5.61 -3.39
N ALA A 32 -19.54 4.34 -3.74
CA ALA A 32 -20.51 3.64 -4.57
C ALA A 32 -21.90 3.58 -3.89
N ILE A 33 -21.95 3.28 -2.59
CA ILE A 33 -23.19 3.29 -1.80
C ILE A 33 -23.77 4.71 -1.73
N ALA A 34 -22.92 5.73 -1.63
CA ALA A 34 -23.34 7.13 -1.59
C ALA A 34 -23.66 7.74 -2.97
N ASN A 35 -23.78 6.95 -4.04
CA ASN A 35 -24.02 7.41 -5.42
C ASN A 35 -23.01 8.46 -5.92
N LYS A 36 -21.78 8.46 -5.40
CA LYS A 36 -20.68 9.30 -5.86
C LYS A 36 -19.79 8.49 -6.81
N LYS A 37 -19.08 9.18 -7.73
CA LYS A 37 -18.08 8.53 -8.60
C LYS A 37 -17.09 7.71 -7.74
N ALA A 38 -17.10 6.39 -7.92
CA ALA A 38 -16.43 5.44 -7.02
C ALA A 38 -14.90 5.56 -7.06
N TRP A 39 -14.34 5.74 -8.27
CA TRP A 39 -12.93 6.06 -8.53
C TRP A 39 -12.58 7.55 -8.37
N GLY A 40 -13.41 8.33 -7.68
CA GLY A 40 -13.19 9.76 -7.45
C GLY A 40 -12.68 10.07 -6.05
N GLY A 41 -12.34 11.34 -5.82
CA GLY A 41 -11.91 11.82 -4.50
C GLY A 41 -10.70 11.07 -3.95
N SER A 42 -10.74 10.70 -2.67
CA SER A 42 -9.62 10.04 -1.97
C SER A 42 -9.37 8.59 -2.41
N THR A 43 -10.32 7.92 -3.06
CA THR A 43 -10.18 6.52 -3.49
C THR A 43 -8.97 6.33 -4.41
N LEU A 44 -8.86 7.19 -5.43
CA LEU A 44 -7.84 7.05 -6.47
C LEU A 44 -6.43 7.34 -5.93
N PRO A 45 -6.17 8.46 -5.22
CA PRO A 45 -4.87 8.69 -4.59
C PRO A 45 -4.49 7.59 -3.59
N MET A 46 -5.41 7.13 -2.74
CA MET A 46 -5.13 6.07 -1.76
C MET A 46 -4.74 4.76 -2.44
N MET A 47 -5.45 4.37 -3.51
CA MET A 47 -5.09 3.17 -4.27
C MET A 47 -3.74 3.31 -4.98
N ILE A 48 -3.48 4.44 -5.65
CA ILE A 48 -2.22 4.67 -6.37
C ILE A 48 -1.05 4.65 -5.39
N ILE A 49 -1.12 5.42 -4.30
CA ILE A 49 -0.06 5.49 -3.29
C ILE A 49 0.13 4.10 -2.65
N GLY A 50 -0.95 3.43 -2.24
CA GLY A 50 -0.87 2.09 -1.64
C GLY A 50 -0.20 1.07 -2.56
N ILE A 51 -0.54 1.04 -3.85
CA ILE A 51 0.08 0.13 -4.83
C ILE A 51 1.55 0.45 -5.01
N ILE A 52 1.92 1.72 -5.20
CA ILE A 52 3.31 2.15 -5.37
C ILE A 52 4.14 1.79 -4.13
N THR A 53 3.64 2.11 -2.93
CA THR A 53 4.32 1.76 -1.67
C THR A 53 4.49 0.25 -1.53
N THR A 54 3.48 -0.54 -1.91
CA THR A 54 3.57 -2.00 -1.91
C THR A 54 4.66 -2.50 -2.86
N LEU A 55 4.73 -1.98 -4.08
CA LEU A 55 5.77 -2.37 -5.05
C LEU A 55 7.18 -2.00 -4.58
N ILE A 56 7.36 -0.80 -4.02
CA ILE A 56 8.66 -0.36 -3.48
C ILE A 56 9.06 -1.26 -2.29
N SER A 57 8.12 -1.59 -1.41
CA SER A 57 8.40 -2.43 -0.26
C SER A 57 8.88 -3.84 -0.63
N LEU A 58 8.39 -4.41 -1.75
CA LEU A 58 8.85 -5.70 -2.26
C LEU A 58 10.34 -5.66 -2.63
N ILE A 59 10.84 -4.53 -3.15
CA ILE A 59 12.26 -4.34 -3.46
C ILE A 59 13.09 -4.40 -2.17
N PHE A 60 12.62 -3.73 -1.11
CA PHE A 60 13.29 -3.73 0.19
C PHE A 60 13.31 -5.12 0.81
N ILE A 61 12.18 -5.84 0.76
CA ILE A 61 12.08 -7.22 1.24
C ILE A 61 13.05 -8.11 0.47
N TYR A 62 13.07 -8.01 -0.86
CA TYR A 62 13.96 -8.82 -1.70
C TYR A 62 15.44 -8.59 -1.40
N ILE A 63 15.85 -7.33 -1.19
CA ILE A 63 17.24 -7.00 -0.85
C ILE A 63 17.60 -7.42 0.58
N GLY A 64 16.67 -7.27 1.52
CA GLY A 64 16.86 -7.61 2.93
C GLY A 64 16.74 -9.10 3.26
N TYR A 65 16.19 -9.90 2.34
CA TYR A 65 15.97 -11.32 2.56
C TYR A 65 17.30 -12.08 2.74
N PRO A 66 17.47 -12.86 3.82
CA PRO A 66 18.65 -13.67 4.02
C PRO A 66 18.75 -14.71 2.89
N LYS A 67 19.93 -14.82 2.29
CA LYS A 67 20.24 -15.79 1.23
C LYS A 67 20.67 -17.12 1.82
#